data_AF-A0A7S1CSL3-F1
#
_entry.id   AF-A0A7S1CSL3-F1
#
_cell.length_a   1.000
_cell.length_b   1.000
_cell.length_c   1.000
_cell.angle_alpha   90.00
_cell.angle_beta   90.00
_cell.angle_gamma   90.00
#
_symmetry.space_group_name_H-M   'P 1'
#
loop_
_entity.id
_entity.type
_entity.pdbx_description
1 polymer ?
#
loop_
_entity_poly.entity_id
_entity_poly.type
_entity_poly.pdbx_seq_one_letter_code
_entity_poly.pdbx_strand_id
1 'polypeptide(L)'
;ERDTIVAGLEKVMEEWAAGTFELKAGDEDIHTANERRLTEIIGPLGGKLHTGRSRNDQVATDTRLWIVEAERDILKDIATLLGASAEFAREHIDVLMAGYTHLQPAQPIRFAHWLMSHMAAIQRDAQRLTELIPRA
;
A
#
# COMPACT_ATOMS: atom_id res chain seq x y z
N GLU A 1 -12.39 22.15 -22.55
CA GLU A 1 -12.44 22.20 -21.07
C GLU A 1 -11.86 20.93 -20.45
N ARG A 2 -12.46 19.74 -20.65
CA ARG A 2 -11.93 18.45 -20.13
C ARG A 2 -10.42 18.27 -20.38
N ASP A 3 -9.99 18.32 -21.64
CA ASP A 3 -8.58 18.01 -22.00
C ASP A 3 -7.60 18.99 -21.35
N THR A 4 -8.00 20.24 -21.20
CA THR A 4 -7.22 21.27 -20.50
C THR A 4 -7.07 20.93 -19.02
N ILE A 5 -8.14 20.45 -18.38
CA ILE A 5 -8.12 20.02 -16.98
C ILE A 5 -7.22 18.79 -16.80
N VAL A 6 -7.38 17.78 -17.66
CA VAL A 6 -6.55 16.55 -17.61
C VAL A 6 -5.07 16.89 -17.80
N ALA A 7 -4.72 17.65 -18.84
CA ALA A 7 -3.34 18.07 -19.06
C ALA A 7 -2.79 18.95 -17.93
N GLY A 8 -3.64 19.74 -17.26
CA GLY A 8 -3.27 20.49 -16.08
C GLY A 8 -2.95 19.58 -14.89
N LEU A 9 -3.78 18.58 -14.63
CA LEU A 9 -3.58 17.58 -13.57
C LEU A 9 -2.34 16.71 -13.83
N GLU A 10 -2.07 16.35 -15.08
CA GLU A 10 -0.85 15.63 -15.47
C GLU A 10 0.41 16.44 -15.10
N LYS A 11 0.43 17.75 -15.35
CA LYS A 11 1.53 18.62 -14.92
C LYS A 11 1.69 18.69 -13.41
N VAL A 12 0.58 18.76 -12.66
CA VAL A 12 0.63 18.73 -11.18
C VAL A 12 1.24 17.40 -10.70
N MET A 13 0.85 16.28 -11.32
CA MET A 13 1.40 14.96 -11.02
C MET A 13 2.90 14.89 -11.34
N GLU A 14 3.34 15.43 -12.48
CA GLU A 14 4.76 15.50 -12.85
C GLU A 14 5.59 16.30 -11.84
N GLU A 15 5.07 17.42 -11.34
CA GLU A 15 5.75 18.22 -10.30
C GLU A 15 5.91 17.46 -8.98
N TRP A 16 4.89 16.69 -8.56
CA TRP A 16 5.00 15.81 -7.40
C TRP A 16 6.04 14.71 -7.63
N ALA A 17 6.01 14.06 -8.80
CA ALA A 17 6.94 12.99 -9.14
C ALA A 17 8.40 13.47 -9.22
N ALA A 18 8.62 14.70 -9.71
CA ALA A 18 9.93 15.33 -9.79
C ALA A 18 10.40 15.97 -8.47
N GLY A 19 9.53 16.04 -7.45
CA GLY A 19 9.81 16.73 -6.19
C GLY A 19 9.93 18.25 -6.32
N THR A 20 9.37 18.83 -7.39
CA THR A 20 9.40 20.28 -7.66
C THR A 20 8.10 20.99 -7.28
N PHE A 21 7.09 20.26 -6.79
CA PHE A 21 5.85 20.86 -6.30
C PHE A 21 6.15 21.75 -5.07
N GLU A 22 5.77 23.03 -5.15
CA GLU A 22 5.91 23.97 -4.04
C GLU A 22 4.66 24.00 -3.16
N LEU A 23 4.78 23.48 -1.93
CA LEU A 23 3.79 23.65 -0.87
C LEU A 23 3.77 25.11 -0.39
N LYS A 24 2.58 25.64 -0.17
CA LYS A 24 2.37 27.01 0.32
C LYS A 24 1.72 26.99 1.70
N ALA A 25 1.98 28.02 2.49
CA ALA A 25 1.43 28.15 3.85
C ALA A 25 -0.11 28.20 3.90
N GLY A 26 -0.78 28.50 2.78
CA GLY A 26 -2.24 28.47 2.66
C GLY A 26 -2.83 27.12 2.24
N ASP A 27 -1.99 26.11 1.99
CA ASP A 27 -2.45 24.76 1.66
C ASP A 27 -2.84 24.03 2.95
N GLU A 28 -4.15 23.96 3.24
CA GLU A 28 -4.66 23.24 4.42
C GLU A 28 -4.32 21.73 4.36
N ASP A 29 -4.34 21.17 3.16
CA ASP A 29 -4.13 19.76 2.89
C ASP A 29 -3.78 19.54 1.41
N ILE A 30 -3.55 18.27 1.04
CA ILE A 30 -3.15 17.87 -0.32
C ILE A 30 -4.16 18.21 -1.42
N HIS A 31 -5.46 18.21 -1.10
CA HIS A 31 -6.50 18.54 -2.07
C HIS A 31 -6.47 20.03 -2.35
N THR A 32 -6.41 20.86 -1.30
CA THR A 32 -6.27 22.32 -1.44
C THR A 32 -4.99 22.69 -2.20
N ALA A 33 -3.87 21.99 -1.94
CA ALA A 33 -2.62 22.19 -2.66
C ALA A 33 -2.75 21.87 -4.17
N ASN A 34 -3.32 20.73 -4.52
CA ASN A 34 -3.51 20.31 -5.91
C ASN A 34 -4.50 21.21 -6.66
N GLU A 35 -5.56 21.66 -6.00
CA GLU A 35 -6.58 22.54 -6.56
C GLU A 35 -6.04 23.94 -6.84
N ARG A 36 -5.28 24.48 -5.88
CA ARG A 36 -4.53 25.73 -6.06
C ARG A 36 -3.58 25.59 -7.25
N ARG A 37 -2.76 24.55 -7.28
CA ARG A 37 -1.75 24.40 -8.32
C ARG A 37 -2.38 24.21 -9.71
N LEU A 38 -3.45 23.42 -9.81
CA LEU A 38 -4.20 23.29 -11.06
C LEU A 38 -4.70 24.66 -11.54
N THR A 39 -5.28 25.46 -10.64
CA THR A 39 -5.78 26.80 -10.94
C THR A 39 -4.66 27.75 -11.38
N GLU A 40 -3.46 27.64 -10.80
CA GLU A 40 -2.28 28.41 -11.26
C GLU A 40 -1.85 28.04 -12.69
N ILE A 41 -2.01 26.77 -13.09
CA ILE A 41 -1.59 26.27 -14.40
C ILE A 41 -2.62 26.60 -15.50
N ILE A 42 -3.93 26.43 -15.23
CA ILE A 42 -4.99 26.54 -16.25
C ILE A 42 -5.98 27.69 -16.01
N GLY A 43 -5.73 28.52 -15.00
CA GLY A 43 -6.56 29.65 -14.64
C GLY A 43 -7.91 29.24 -14.01
N PRO A 44 -8.94 30.11 -14.09
CA PRO A 44 -10.25 29.90 -13.45
C PRO A 44 -10.98 28.61 -13.83
N LEU A 45 -10.58 27.96 -14.93
CA LEU A 45 -11.11 26.66 -15.34
C LEU A 45 -10.88 25.58 -14.28
N GLY A 46 -9.80 25.67 -13.48
CA GLY A 46 -9.50 24.72 -12.40
C GLY A 46 -10.61 24.63 -11.36
N GLY A 47 -11.24 25.77 -11.03
CA GLY A 47 -12.35 25.82 -10.06
C GLY A 47 -13.61 25.06 -10.49
N LYS A 48 -13.78 24.77 -11.79
CA LYS A 48 -14.91 23.96 -12.26
C LYS A 48 -14.82 22.50 -11.82
N LEU A 49 -13.64 21.99 -11.48
CA LEU A 49 -13.42 20.60 -11.07
C LEU A 49 -14.19 20.19 -9.80
N HIS A 50 -14.55 21.16 -8.95
CA HIS A 50 -15.32 20.92 -7.72
C HIS A 50 -16.83 20.89 -7.93
N THR A 51 -17.31 21.20 -9.13
CA THR A 51 -18.74 21.30 -9.39
C THR A 51 -19.40 19.93 -9.21
N GLY A 52 -20.25 19.82 -8.20
CA GLY A 52 -20.94 18.56 -7.86
C GLY A 52 -20.09 17.56 -7.06
N ARG A 53 -18.90 17.94 -6.57
CA ARG A 53 -18.03 17.07 -5.76
C ARG A 53 -18.02 17.51 -4.29
N SER A 54 -18.19 16.56 -3.37
CA SER A 54 -17.99 16.76 -1.94
C SER A 54 -16.56 16.39 -1.52
N ARG A 55 -16.00 17.14 -0.57
CA ARG A 55 -14.69 16.82 0.00
C ARG A 55 -14.69 15.49 0.74
N ASN A 56 -15.81 15.11 1.37
CA ASN A 56 -15.92 13.85 2.12
C ASN A 56 -15.75 12.65 1.19
N ASP A 57 -16.43 12.67 0.05
CA ASP A 57 -16.41 11.57 -0.92
C ASP A 57 -15.05 11.50 -1.63
N GLN A 58 -14.43 12.66 -1.87
CA GLN A 58 -13.09 12.76 -2.42
C GLN A 58 -12.05 12.12 -1.49
N VAL A 59 -12.03 12.52 -0.21
CA VAL A 59 -11.06 11.97 0.78
C VAL A 59 -11.24 10.46 0.94
N ALA A 60 -12.49 9.99 0.99
CA ALA A 60 -12.78 8.55 1.07
C ALA A 60 -12.28 7.80 -0.18
N THR A 61 -12.46 8.39 -1.37
CA THR A 61 -11.99 7.82 -2.64
C THR A 61 -10.46 7.77 -2.69
N ASP A 62 -9.78 8.87 -2.34
CA ASP A 62 -8.32 8.96 -2.37
C ASP A 62 -7.70 7.97 -1.38
N THR A 63 -8.26 7.86 -0.17
CA THR A 63 -7.81 6.90 0.85
C THR A 63 -8.00 5.46 0.36
N ARG A 64 -9.13 5.14 -0.26
CA ARG A 64 -9.43 3.81 -0.81
C ARG A 64 -8.45 3.40 -1.90
N LEU A 65 -8.20 4.29 -2.86
CA LEU A 65 -7.22 4.05 -3.94
C LEU A 65 -5.82 3.83 -3.37
N TRP A 66 -5.41 4.64 -2.39
CA TRP A 66 -4.11 4.50 -1.74
C TRP A 66 -3.96 3.19 -0.97
N ILE A 67 -4.97 2.79 -0.18
CA ILE A 67 -4.95 1.53 0.58
C ILE A 67 -4.84 0.33 -0.36
N VAL A 68 -5.58 0.31 -1.48
CA VAL A 68 -5.52 -0.80 -2.45
C VAL A 68 -4.10 -0.99 -3.02
N GLU A 69 -3.41 0.10 -3.36
CA GLU A 69 -2.01 0.00 -3.83
C GLU A 69 -1.06 -0.42 -2.70
N ALA A 70 -1.24 0.13 -1.49
CA ALA A 70 -0.45 -0.28 -0.32
C ALA A 70 -0.62 -1.77 0.03
N GLU A 71 -1.84 -2.30 -0.04
CA GLU A 71 -2.13 -3.72 0.15
C GLU A 71 -1.43 -4.58 -0.90
N ARG A 72 -1.42 -4.15 -2.17
CA ARG A 72 -0.70 -4.85 -3.25
C ARG A 72 0.80 -4.89 -3.01
N ASP A 73 1.39 -3.82 -2.50
CA ASP A 73 2.81 -3.79 -2.18
C ASP A 73 3.14 -4.70 -0.99
N ILE A 74 2.35 -4.66 0.07
CA ILE A 74 2.50 -5.57 1.21
C ILE A 74 2.37 -7.04 0.78
N LEU A 75 1.46 -7.37 -0.15
CA LEU A 75 1.32 -8.73 -0.68
C LEU A 75 2.57 -9.19 -1.43
N LYS A 76 3.27 -8.31 -2.16
CA LYS A 76 4.55 -8.63 -2.81
C LYS A 76 5.64 -8.92 -1.77
N ASP A 77 5.69 -8.12 -0.70
CA ASP A 77 6.65 -8.31 0.38
C ASP A 77 6.40 -9.63 1.13
N ILE A 78 5.13 -9.94 1.42
CA ILE A 78 4.74 -11.22 2.02
C ILE A 78 5.11 -12.38 1.09
N ALA A 79 4.85 -12.28 -0.21
CA ALA A 79 5.24 -13.32 -1.17
C ALA A 79 6.75 -13.56 -1.16
N THR A 80 7.55 -12.48 -1.08
CA THR A 80 9.01 -12.55 -0.97
C THR A 80 9.44 -13.26 0.31
N LEU A 81 8.85 -12.90 1.46
CA LEU A 81 9.11 -13.54 2.74
C LEU A 81 8.77 -15.04 2.73
N LEU A 82 7.60 -15.40 2.20
CA LEU A 82 7.16 -16.79 2.09
C LEU A 82 8.10 -17.60 1.20
N GLY A 83 8.51 -17.06 0.05
CA GLY A 83 9.45 -17.69 -0.86
C GLY A 83 10.83 -17.92 -0.22
N ALA A 84 11.40 -16.88 0.39
CA ALA A 84 12.69 -16.97 1.08
C ALA A 84 12.65 -17.96 2.25
N SER A 85 11.57 -17.96 3.03
CA SER A 85 11.41 -18.89 4.15
C SER A 85 11.23 -20.34 3.70
N ALA A 86 10.53 -20.57 2.58
CA ALA A 86 10.37 -21.90 2.00
C ALA A 86 11.70 -22.45 1.47
N GLU A 87 12.52 -21.62 0.81
CA GLU A 87 13.87 -22.01 0.40
C GLU A 87 14.74 -22.35 1.61
N PHE A 88 14.78 -21.45 2.60
CA PHE A 88 15.57 -21.67 3.81
C PHE A 88 15.14 -22.95 4.57
N ALA A 89 13.83 -23.20 4.66
CA ALA A 89 13.29 -24.42 5.26
C ALA A 89 13.71 -25.68 4.48
N ARG A 90 13.75 -25.62 3.15
CA ARG A 90 14.18 -26.73 2.29
C ARG A 90 15.66 -27.02 2.44
N GLU A 91 16.52 -26.00 2.44
CA GLU A 91 17.96 -26.15 2.66
C GLU A 91 18.30 -26.78 4.02
N HIS A 92 17.47 -26.50 5.04
CA HIS A 92 17.68 -26.94 6.41
C HIS A 92 16.69 -28.04 6.84
N ILE A 93 16.16 -28.81 5.89
CA ILE A 93 15.09 -29.78 6.18
C ILE A 93 15.51 -30.85 7.21
N ASP A 94 16.78 -31.26 7.21
CA ASP A 94 17.33 -32.28 8.09
C ASP A 94 17.83 -31.76 9.44
N VAL A 95 17.79 -30.44 9.68
CA VAL A 95 18.13 -29.86 10.98
C VAL A 95 17.04 -30.21 11.99
N LEU A 96 17.45 -30.85 13.09
CA LEU A 96 16.58 -31.14 14.23
C LEU A 96 16.74 -30.10 15.34
N MET A 97 15.65 -29.81 16.03
CA MET A 97 15.60 -28.96 17.22
C MET A 97 14.61 -29.54 18.24
N ALA A 98 14.63 -29.03 19.48
CA ALA A 98 13.57 -29.34 20.44
C ALA A 98 12.29 -28.57 20.06
N GLY A 99 11.16 -29.27 20.00
CA GLY A 99 9.82 -28.66 20.04
C GLY A 99 9.44 -28.36 21.50
N TYR A 100 8.72 -27.27 21.73
CA TYR A 100 8.42 -26.78 23.07
C TYR A 100 6.91 -26.75 23.35
N THR A 101 6.54 -27.17 24.55
CA THR A 101 5.22 -26.90 25.15
C THR A 101 5.43 -26.36 26.55
N HIS A 102 4.69 -25.31 26.95
CA HIS A 102 4.98 -24.58 28.19
C HIS A 102 6.45 -24.12 28.32
N LEU A 103 7.11 -23.83 27.19
CA LEU A 103 8.54 -23.53 27.10
C LEU A 103 9.48 -24.61 27.66
N GLN A 104 9.00 -25.85 27.79
CA GLN A 104 9.81 -27.02 28.13
C GLN A 104 10.03 -27.90 26.89
N PRO A 105 11.22 -28.52 26.72
CA PRO A 105 11.45 -29.46 25.64
C PRO A 105 10.45 -30.63 25.71
N ALA A 106 9.70 -30.84 24.64
CA ALA A 106 8.68 -31.88 24.55
C ALA A 106 9.14 -33.06 23.69
N GLN A 107 9.50 -32.79 22.43
CA GLN A 107 9.95 -33.82 21.46
C GLN A 107 10.84 -33.21 20.38
N PRO A 108 11.71 -33.99 19.73
CA PRO A 108 12.45 -33.52 18.56
C PRO A 108 11.51 -33.18 17.40
N ILE A 109 11.76 -32.05 16.74
CA ILE A 109 11.09 -31.61 15.50
C ILE A 109 12.13 -31.20 14.48
N ARG A 110 11.74 -31.09 13.20
CA ARG A 110 12.57 -30.43 12.19
C ARG A 110 12.49 -28.92 12.38
N PHE A 111 13.61 -28.22 12.30
CA PHE A 111 13.65 -26.75 12.30
C PHE A 111 12.77 -26.17 11.19
N ALA A 112 12.78 -26.80 10.01
CA ALA A 112 11.91 -26.45 8.90
C ALA A 112 10.40 -26.49 9.27
N HIS A 113 9.99 -27.45 10.10
CA HIS A 113 8.59 -27.54 10.55
C HIS A 113 8.23 -26.35 11.46
N TRP A 114 9.14 -25.95 12.35
CA TRP A 114 8.97 -24.77 13.20
C TRP A 114 8.86 -23.49 12.35
N LEU A 115 9.80 -23.26 11.43
CA LEU A 115 9.78 -22.08 10.56
C LEU A 115 8.49 -22.00 9.73
N MET A 116 8.11 -23.10 9.08
CA MET A 116 6.91 -23.13 8.24
C MET A 116 5.61 -22.99 9.03
N SER A 117 5.60 -23.31 10.34
CA SER A 117 4.44 -23.06 11.20
C SER A 117 4.10 -21.57 11.30
N HIS A 118 5.12 -20.69 11.34
CA HIS A 118 4.94 -19.24 11.30
C HIS A 118 4.49 -18.78 9.91
N MET A 119 5.10 -19.31 8.85
CA MET A 119 4.76 -18.93 7.47
C MET A 119 3.33 -19.32 7.10
N ALA A 120 2.81 -20.43 7.62
CA ALA A 120 1.41 -20.80 7.44
C ALA A 120 0.43 -19.76 8.02
N ALA A 121 0.80 -19.07 9.12
CA ALA A 121 -0.01 -17.98 9.65
C ALA A 121 0.03 -16.75 8.74
N ILE A 122 1.22 -16.35 8.31
CA ILE A 122 1.42 -15.22 7.40
C ILE A 122 0.73 -15.43 6.05
N GLN A 123 0.72 -16.67 5.52
CA GLN A 123 -0.01 -17.00 4.30
C GLN A 123 -1.52 -16.74 4.44
N ARG A 124 -2.10 -17.02 5.61
CA ARG A 124 -3.51 -16.69 5.88
C ARG A 124 -3.73 -15.18 6.01
N ASP A 125 -2.74 -14.43 6.50
CA ASP A 125 -2.79 -12.97 6.51
C ASP A 125 -2.77 -12.39 5.09
N ALA A 126 -1.93 -12.93 4.21
CA ALA A 126 -1.93 -12.56 2.78
C ALA A 126 -3.29 -12.84 2.12
N GLN A 127 -3.91 -13.98 2.45
CA GLN A 127 -5.25 -14.29 1.96
C GLN A 127 -6.27 -13.24 2.44
N ARG A 128 -6.25 -12.89 3.74
CA ARG A 128 -7.14 -11.85 4.29
C ARG A 128 -6.97 -10.50 3.60
N LEU A 129 -5.73 -10.07 3.35
CA LEU A 129 -5.46 -8.82 2.62
C LEU A 129 -6.01 -8.88 1.18
N THR A 130 -5.81 -10.00 0.50
CA THR A 130 -6.36 -10.21 -0.86
C THR A 130 -7.89 -10.12 -0.88
N GLU A 131 -8.56 -10.64 0.15
CA GLU A 131 -10.01 -10.57 0.31
C GLU A 131 -10.54 -9.17 0.67
N LEU A 132 -9.67 -8.28 1.20
CA LEU A 132 -10.00 -6.90 1.54
C LEU A 132 -9.96 -5.95 0.33
N ILE A 133 -9.02 -6.14 -0.60
CA ILE A 133 -8.90 -5.32 -1.83
C ILE A 133 -10.23 -5.06 -2.57
N PRO A 134 -11.11 -6.04 -2.83
CA PRO A 134 -12.37 -5.77 -3.53
C PRO A 134 -13.39 -4.98 -2.68
N ARG A 135 -13.17 -4.86 -1.37
CA ARG A 135 -14.05 -4.18 -0.40
C ARG A 135 -13.53 -2.82 0.01
N ALA A 136 -12.21 -2.66 0.04
CA ALA A 136 -11.50 -1.40 0.23
C ALA A 136 -12.05 -0.40 -0.74
#